data_AF-A0A1F3FNA3-F1
#
_entry.id   AF-A0A1F3FNA3-F1
#
_cell.length_a   1.000
_cell.length_b   1.000
_cell.length_c   1.000
_cell.angle_alpha   90.00
_cell.angle_beta   90.00
_cell.angle_gamma   90.00
#
_symmetry.space_group_name_H-M   'P 1'
#
loop_
_entity.id
_entity.type
_entity.pdbx_description
1 polymer ?
#
loop_
_entity_poly.entity_id
_entity_poly.type
_entity_poly.pdbx_seq_one_letter_code
_entity_poly.pdbx_strand_id
1 'polypeptide(L)'
;MKIKKYIIFFLITLFALVVTKANNVSIGNVNIIPATGIDTAKLSFEVSWEQSWKTNNSPNNHDAIWVFVKRRLGCSSGSWTHVRLSHLATRHEVGAPLEVFIDGKDPSYTTAGVTGVFLRRISAGTGNIINVPIVLEMRNIPLGEFDYKIFAIEMVYIPTSRFYIGDGSPQCGGAPCTYYKFTSGNTENPLLITSDGALTAGTALGQIYSSSTNRPVNIPVAFPLGYDSIYCMKYEISQNQYVNFLNLLDDNGAATTRAYIGLANRNNINGVWPSYSSSTPDRANNWMNWYDLLAYLDWAALRPMTETEYEKICRGPAIPIINEFAWGNSLIVEAKTLVAGTDGQPNESVQEIAQVGQGIANYNNNSIIGPLRCGFAAQISTNRLQAGATYYGVLEMSGNLREGTVSTVNGTAFTGVVGDGIITSAGFANQANWPSTNTTETGVCLRGGGTDNTAEHLRISSRYYCTPTWTNASTRDLARGGRGVR
;
A
#
# COMPACT_ATOMS: atom_id res chain seq x y z
N MET A 1 50.51 -53.32 -22.54
CA MET A 1 49.03 -53.36 -22.49
C MET A 1 48.58 -52.35 -21.43
N LYS A 2 48.07 -51.17 -21.83
CA LYS A 2 47.77 -50.04 -20.93
C LYS A 2 46.36 -50.16 -20.36
N ILE A 3 46.21 -50.20 -19.04
CA ILE A 3 44.93 -50.15 -18.33
C ILE A 3 44.45 -48.69 -18.29
N LYS A 4 43.31 -48.39 -18.92
CA LYS A 4 42.63 -47.09 -18.81
C LYS A 4 41.75 -47.09 -17.56
N LYS A 5 42.02 -46.19 -16.61
CA LYS A 5 41.12 -45.87 -15.48
C LYS A 5 40.09 -44.85 -15.98
N TYR A 6 38.80 -45.16 -15.84
CA TYR A 6 37.72 -44.20 -16.06
C TYR A 6 37.38 -43.53 -14.72
N ILE A 7 37.54 -42.21 -14.66
CA ILE A 7 37.08 -41.37 -13.55
C ILE A 7 35.64 -40.97 -13.89
N ILE A 8 34.68 -41.43 -13.08
CA ILE A 8 33.29 -41.01 -13.18
C ILE A 8 33.15 -39.70 -12.39
N PHE A 9 32.91 -38.60 -13.10
CA PHE A 9 32.62 -37.29 -12.51
C PHE A 9 31.15 -37.25 -12.11
N PHE A 10 30.85 -37.28 -10.81
CA PHE A 10 29.50 -37.07 -10.29
C PHE A 10 29.25 -35.56 -10.24
N LEU A 11 28.55 -35.03 -11.25
CA LEU A 11 28.17 -33.63 -11.31
C LEU A 11 26.98 -33.41 -10.35
N ILE A 12 27.26 -33.01 -9.11
CA ILE A 12 26.22 -32.52 -8.19
C ILE A 12 25.80 -31.14 -8.72
N THR A 13 24.73 -31.09 -9.49
CA THR A 13 24.00 -29.85 -9.77
C THR A 13 23.36 -29.38 -8.46
N LEU A 14 24.05 -28.45 -7.80
CA LEU A 14 23.51 -27.64 -6.71
C LEU A 14 22.35 -26.82 -7.30
N PHE A 15 21.11 -27.31 -7.16
CA PHE A 15 19.93 -26.47 -7.34
C PHE A 15 19.98 -25.42 -6.23
N ALA A 16 20.47 -24.22 -6.55
CA ALA A 16 20.14 -23.05 -5.77
C ALA A 16 18.63 -22.86 -5.88
N LEU A 17 17.90 -23.26 -4.83
CA LEU A 17 16.53 -22.81 -4.61
C LEU A 17 16.58 -21.28 -4.57
N VAL A 18 16.22 -20.65 -5.68
CA VAL A 18 15.89 -19.22 -5.70
C VAL A 18 14.57 -19.13 -4.94
N VAL A 19 14.66 -18.82 -3.65
CA VAL A 19 13.48 -18.46 -2.85
C VAL A 19 13.24 -16.97 -3.12
N THR A 20 12.16 -16.65 -3.83
CA THR A 20 11.72 -15.25 -3.97
C THR A 20 10.90 -14.85 -2.76
N LYS A 21 11.12 -13.62 -2.31
CA LYS A 21 10.40 -12.96 -1.21
C LYS A 21 9.46 -11.93 -1.81
N ALA A 22 8.24 -11.78 -1.29
CA ALA A 22 7.42 -10.62 -1.60
C ALA A 22 7.51 -9.63 -0.42
N ASN A 23 7.64 -8.34 -0.75
CA ASN A 23 8.16 -7.26 0.12
C ASN A 23 9.66 -7.44 0.43
N ASN A 24 10.53 -7.15 -0.54
CA ASN A 24 11.99 -7.34 -0.40
C ASN A 24 12.78 -6.08 -0.76
N VAL A 25 12.16 -4.91 -0.63
CA VAL A 25 12.92 -3.67 -0.72
C VAL A 25 13.91 -3.61 0.43
N SER A 26 15.18 -3.44 0.09
CA SER A 26 16.28 -3.33 1.05
C SER A 26 17.13 -2.12 0.71
N ILE A 27 17.61 -1.47 1.76
CA ILE A 27 18.55 -0.36 1.69
C ILE A 27 19.84 -0.81 2.38
N GLY A 28 20.96 -0.70 1.67
CA GLY A 28 22.29 -1.06 2.15
C GLY A 28 23.29 0.08 1.98
N ASN A 29 24.48 -0.07 2.55
CA ASN A 29 25.65 0.78 2.30
C ASN A 29 25.37 2.30 2.44
N VAL A 30 24.61 2.68 3.47
CA VAL A 30 24.23 4.07 3.73
C VAL A 30 25.45 4.88 4.18
N ASN A 31 25.75 5.95 3.46
CA ASN A 31 26.82 6.89 3.74
C ASN A 31 26.31 8.33 3.58
N ILE A 32 26.75 9.21 4.47
CA ILE A 32 26.50 10.65 4.37
C ILE A 32 27.67 11.26 3.61
N ILE A 33 27.36 12.04 2.59
CA ILE A 33 28.33 12.92 1.93
C ILE A 33 28.05 14.32 2.50
N PRO A 34 28.91 14.81 3.41
CA PRO A 34 28.66 16.06 4.10
C PRO A 34 28.54 17.24 3.14
N ALA A 35 27.71 18.21 3.53
CA ALA A 35 27.60 19.46 2.81
C ALA A 35 28.95 20.20 2.75
N THR A 36 29.29 20.74 1.59
CA THR A 36 30.32 21.78 1.43
C THR A 36 29.73 23.20 1.43
N GLY A 37 28.42 23.33 1.64
CA GLY A 37 27.63 24.58 1.66
C GLY A 37 26.13 24.32 1.92
N ILE A 38 25.30 25.37 1.99
CA ILE A 38 23.84 25.23 2.14
C ILE A 38 23.28 24.41 0.95
N ASP A 39 22.41 23.43 1.21
CA ASP A 39 21.79 22.56 0.19
C ASP A 39 22.75 21.64 -0.60
N THR A 40 23.86 21.20 0.01
CA THR A 40 24.83 20.32 -0.68
C THR A 40 25.03 18.95 -0.01
N ALA A 41 24.35 18.68 1.11
CA ALA A 41 24.46 17.40 1.78
C ALA A 41 23.77 16.31 0.94
N LYS A 42 24.47 15.19 0.70
CA LYS A 42 23.94 14.06 -0.05
C LYS A 42 23.92 12.81 0.81
N LEU A 43 22.96 11.92 0.53
CA LEU A 43 22.91 10.55 1.07
C LEU A 43 23.22 9.56 -0.05
N SER A 44 24.24 8.74 0.14
CA SER A 44 24.59 7.63 -0.76
C SER A 44 24.13 6.32 -0.13
N PHE A 45 23.49 5.45 -0.90
CA PHE A 45 23.05 4.12 -0.45
C PHE A 45 22.81 3.21 -1.65
N GLU A 46 22.57 1.93 -1.38
CA GLU A 46 22.20 0.95 -2.40
C GLU A 46 20.77 0.48 -2.17
N VAL A 47 20.06 0.21 -3.26
CA VAL A 47 18.71 -0.39 -3.23
C VAL A 47 18.69 -1.74 -3.94
N SER A 48 17.94 -2.67 -3.37
CA SER A 48 17.56 -3.93 -4.02
C SER A 48 16.09 -4.21 -3.81
N TRP A 49 15.42 -4.76 -4.83
CA TRP A 49 14.10 -5.38 -4.70
C TRP A 49 13.85 -6.35 -5.86
N GLU A 50 12.89 -7.26 -5.67
CA GLU A 50 12.64 -8.36 -6.61
C GLU A 50 11.54 -8.04 -7.61
N GLN A 51 11.61 -8.72 -8.76
CA GLN A 51 10.56 -8.73 -9.78
C GLN A 51 10.13 -7.35 -10.29
N SER A 52 11.04 -6.37 -10.36
CA SER A 52 10.72 -5.06 -10.94
C SER A 52 10.28 -5.17 -12.38
N TRP A 53 9.31 -4.36 -12.79
CA TRP A 53 8.79 -4.29 -14.15
C TRP A 53 8.46 -2.87 -14.60
N LYS A 54 8.61 -2.62 -15.90
CA LYS A 54 8.00 -1.49 -16.59
C LYS A 54 7.48 -1.93 -17.94
N THR A 55 6.23 -1.59 -18.24
CA THR A 55 5.58 -1.92 -19.51
C THR A 55 5.50 -0.68 -20.41
N ASN A 56 5.57 -0.90 -21.73
CA ASN A 56 5.32 0.11 -22.77
C ASN A 56 4.07 -0.21 -23.61
N ASN A 57 3.35 -1.25 -23.22
CA ASN A 57 2.08 -1.67 -23.78
C ASN A 57 1.02 -1.60 -22.67
N SER A 58 -0.25 -1.59 -23.05
CA SER A 58 -1.36 -1.66 -22.10
C SER A 58 -1.09 -2.76 -21.05
N PRO A 59 -1.15 -2.44 -19.74
CA PRO A 59 -1.79 -1.23 -19.21
C PRO A 59 -0.89 0.00 -19.05
N ASN A 60 0.37 -0.01 -19.49
CA ASN A 60 1.37 1.07 -19.29
C ASN A 60 1.66 1.36 -17.81
N ASN A 61 1.67 0.31 -16.99
CA ASN A 61 2.05 0.37 -15.59
C ASN A 61 3.50 -0.08 -15.36
N HIS A 62 3.99 0.21 -14.16
CA HIS A 62 5.29 -0.21 -13.67
C HIS A 62 5.28 -0.26 -12.15
N ASP A 63 6.26 -0.94 -11.59
CA ASP A 63 6.60 -0.78 -10.19
C ASP A 63 7.64 0.32 -9.97
N ALA A 64 7.71 0.77 -8.73
CA ALA A 64 8.68 1.73 -8.25
C ALA A 64 8.89 1.51 -6.75
N ILE A 65 9.90 2.17 -6.19
CA ILE A 65 10.01 2.34 -4.74
C ILE A 65 9.87 3.82 -4.41
N TRP A 66 9.00 4.14 -3.45
CA TRP A 66 8.90 5.47 -2.84
C TRP A 66 9.94 5.58 -1.74
N VAL A 67 10.88 6.51 -1.88
CA VAL A 67 11.99 6.71 -0.94
C VAL A 67 11.84 8.05 -0.23
N PHE A 68 11.88 8.02 1.10
CA PHE A 68 11.87 9.21 1.94
C PHE A 68 12.86 9.07 3.11
N VAL A 69 13.23 10.20 3.68
CA VAL A 69 14.32 10.26 4.67
C VAL A 69 13.84 10.96 5.94
N LYS A 70 14.22 10.40 7.09
CA LYS A 70 14.04 11.00 8.42
C LYS A 70 15.41 11.30 9.01
N ARG A 71 15.51 12.39 9.76
CA ARG A 71 16.73 12.76 10.49
C ARG A 71 16.43 13.17 11.93
N ARG A 72 17.42 13.09 12.80
CA ARG A 72 17.40 13.77 14.11
C ARG A 72 18.78 14.32 14.41
N LEU A 73 18.88 15.23 15.38
CA LEU A 73 20.17 15.73 15.85
C LEU A 73 21.03 14.56 16.37
N GLY A 74 22.34 14.63 16.12
CA GLY A 74 23.31 13.63 16.56
C GLY A 74 23.31 13.44 18.09
N CYS A 75 23.94 12.36 18.54
CA CYS A 75 24.01 11.95 19.96
C CYS A 75 22.68 11.44 20.55
N SER A 76 21.79 10.86 19.74
CA SER A 76 20.49 10.33 20.17
C SER A 76 19.60 11.34 20.90
N SER A 77 19.76 12.63 20.58
CA SER A 77 18.97 13.71 21.16
C SER A 77 17.97 14.28 20.16
N GLY A 78 16.78 14.63 20.63
CA GLY A 78 15.75 15.31 19.84
C GLY A 78 14.86 14.41 18.97
N SER A 79 13.81 15.03 18.45
CA SER A 79 12.75 14.41 17.65
C SER A 79 13.22 14.08 16.24
N TRP A 80 12.68 12.99 15.69
CA TRP A 80 12.85 12.69 14.27
C TRP A 80 12.03 13.67 13.43
N THR A 81 12.67 14.26 12.44
CA THR A 81 12.08 15.22 11.49
C THR A 81 12.25 14.71 10.07
N HIS A 82 11.33 15.12 9.20
CA HIS A 82 11.39 14.74 7.80
C HIS A 82 12.44 15.56 7.05
N VAL A 83 13.18 14.91 6.15
CA VAL A 83 14.17 15.55 5.29
C VAL A 83 13.54 15.88 3.95
N ARG A 84 13.69 17.12 3.50
CA ARG A 84 13.33 17.52 2.14
C ARG A 84 14.46 17.17 1.18
N LEU A 85 14.10 16.61 0.03
CA LEU A 85 15.03 16.30 -1.06
C LEU A 85 14.96 17.35 -2.16
N SER A 86 15.98 17.41 -3.00
CA SER A 86 15.96 18.28 -4.18
C SER A 86 14.78 17.97 -5.09
N HIS A 87 14.12 18.99 -5.63
CA HIS A 87 13.04 18.78 -6.61
C HIS A 87 13.55 18.63 -8.06
N LEU A 88 14.87 18.72 -8.26
CA LEU A 88 15.51 18.63 -9.56
C LEU A 88 16.11 17.23 -9.71
N ALA A 89 15.52 16.41 -10.57
CA ALA A 89 15.99 15.04 -10.81
C ALA A 89 17.49 14.97 -11.17
N THR A 90 18.01 16.00 -11.86
CA THR A 90 19.43 16.13 -12.26
C THR A 90 20.40 16.34 -11.10
N ARG A 91 19.91 16.63 -9.89
CA ARG A 91 20.73 16.74 -8.67
C ARG A 91 20.81 15.44 -7.88
N HIS A 92 20.17 14.40 -8.36
CA HIS A 92 20.30 13.05 -7.86
C HIS A 92 21.14 12.22 -8.82
N GLU A 93 21.81 11.19 -8.30
CA GLU A 93 22.57 10.23 -9.09
C GLU A 93 21.98 8.84 -8.85
N VAL A 94 21.81 8.07 -9.92
CA VAL A 94 21.15 6.77 -9.86
C VAL A 94 21.81 5.81 -10.85
N GLY A 95 22.17 4.62 -10.37
CA GLY A 95 22.71 3.57 -11.22
C GLY A 95 21.66 2.95 -12.15
N ALA A 96 22.12 2.38 -13.26
CA ALA A 96 21.25 1.58 -14.12
C ALA A 96 20.69 0.36 -13.36
N PRO A 97 19.45 -0.08 -13.64
CA PRO A 97 18.55 0.38 -14.71
C PRO A 97 17.54 1.44 -14.28
N LEU A 98 17.81 2.19 -13.21
CA LEU A 98 16.84 3.06 -12.57
C LEU A 98 16.96 4.53 -13.00
N GLU A 99 15.86 5.27 -12.78
CA GLU A 99 15.79 6.72 -12.82
C GLU A 99 15.14 7.25 -11.54
N VAL A 100 15.41 8.51 -11.21
CA VAL A 100 14.65 9.26 -10.20
C VAL A 100 13.46 9.92 -10.88
N PHE A 101 12.27 9.69 -10.35
CA PHE A 101 11.04 10.35 -10.77
C PHE A 101 10.44 11.17 -9.64
N ILE A 102 10.07 12.41 -9.97
CA ILE A 102 9.44 13.37 -9.07
C ILE A 102 8.03 13.59 -9.59
N ASP A 103 7.03 13.29 -8.76
CA ASP A 103 5.63 13.29 -9.16
C ASP A 103 4.97 14.67 -9.12
N GLY A 104 5.64 15.66 -8.52
CA GLY A 104 5.13 17.03 -8.41
C GLY A 104 3.94 17.20 -7.47
N LYS A 105 3.64 16.20 -6.62
CA LYS A 105 2.47 16.23 -5.73
C LYS A 105 2.67 17.00 -4.43
N ASP A 106 3.91 17.28 -4.06
CA ASP A 106 4.25 18.13 -2.91
C ASP A 106 3.80 19.60 -3.12
N PRO A 107 3.04 20.19 -2.19
CA PRO A 107 2.78 21.62 -2.21
C PRO A 107 4.10 22.40 -2.13
N SER A 108 4.26 23.43 -2.97
CA SER A 108 5.45 24.29 -2.99
C SER A 108 6.78 23.56 -3.25
N TYR A 109 6.75 22.47 -4.03
CA TYR A 109 7.93 21.62 -4.21
C TYR A 109 9.17 22.34 -4.78
N THR A 110 8.96 23.37 -5.60
CA THR A 110 10.05 24.16 -6.21
C THR A 110 10.82 25.01 -5.20
N THR A 111 10.18 25.46 -4.12
CA THR A 111 10.81 26.29 -3.08
C THR A 111 11.27 25.45 -1.89
N ALA A 112 10.48 24.45 -1.47
CA ALA A 112 10.74 23.67 -0.26
C ALA A 112 11.45 22.32 -0.52
N GLY A 113 11.69 21.93 -1.77
CA GLY A 113 12.12 20.57 -2.14
C GLY A 113 10.93 19.60 -2.19
N VAL A 114 11.16 18.29 -2.15
CA VAL A 114 10.11 17.24 -2.15
C VAL A 114 10.21 16.37 -0.90
N THR A 115 9.11 15.71 -0.51
CA THR A 115 9.08 14.81 0.67
C THR A 115 9.78 13.46 0.41
N GLY A 116 9.95 13.13 -0.86
CA GLY A 116 10.57 11.90 -1.27
C GLY A 116 10.67 11.84 -2.78
N VAL A 117 11.21 10.73 -3.27
CA VAL A 117 11.35 10.49 -4.69
C VAL A 117 10.94 9.06 -5.03
N PHE A 118 10.48 8.86 -6.26
CA PHE A 118 10.32 7.50 -6.79
C PHE A 118 11.61 7.06 -7.46
N LEU A 119 12.04 5.83 -7.20
CA LEU A 119 13.02 5.13 -8.03
C LEU A 119 12.28 4.09 -8.87
N ARG A 120 12.43 4.15 -10.18
CA ARG A 120 11.75 3.25 -11.13
C ARG A 120 12.65 2.92 -12.30
N ARG A 121 12.33 1.88 -13.06
CA ARG A 121 13.07 1.55 -14.30
C ARG A 121 12.99 2.70 -15.30
N ILE A 122 14.11 3.04 -15.92
CA ILE A 122 14.16 4.08 -16.97
C ILE A 122 13.44 3.60 -18.24
N SER A 123 13.65 2.36 -18.65
CA SER A 123 13.07 1.74 -19.84
C SER A 123 12.17 0.54 -19.48
N ALA A 124 11.34 0.13 -20.43
CA ALA A 124 10.56 -1.11 -20.30
C ALA A 124 11.50 -2.30 -20.08
N GLY A 125 11.05 -3.26 -19.27
CA GLY A 125 11.83 -4.44 -18.91
C GLY A 125 11.39 -5.02 -17.58
N THR A 126 11.89 -6.22 -17.27
CA THR A 126 11.59 -6.96 -16.05
C THR A 126 12.85 -7.50 -15.39
N GLY A 127 12.79 -7.79 -14.10
CA GLY A 127 13.84 -8.51 -13.38
C GLY A 127 14.15 -7.89 -12.02
N ASN A 128 15.08 -8.51 -11.30
CA ASN A 128 15.50 -8.02 -9.99
C ASN A 128 16.35 -6.75 -10.12
N ILE A 129 16.24 -5.88 -9.12
CA ILE A 129 17.16 -4.77 -8.88
C ILE A 129 18.07 -5.20 -7.75
N ILE A 130 19.38 -5.12 -7.96
CA ILE A 130 20.38 -5.67 -7.04
C ILE A 130 21.47 -4.61 -6.84
N ASN A 131 21.60 -4.14 -5.61
CA ASN A 131 22.63 -3.22 -5.11
C ASN A 131 22.86 -2.02 -6.03
N VAL A 132 21.77 -1.43 -6.54
CA VAL A 132 21.87 -0.28 -7.43
C VAL A 132 22.23 0.96 -6.60
N PRO A 133 23.34 1.66 -6.90
CA PRO A 133 23.76 2.80 -6.12
C PRO A 133 22.88 4.02 -6.41
N ILE A 134 22.53 4.74 -5.33
CA ILE A 134 21.69 5.93 -5.32
C ILE A 134 22.40 7.02 -4.53
N VAL A 135 22.36 8.25 -5.04
CA VAL A 135 22.79 9.45 -4.33
C VAL A 135 21.67 10.49 -4.36
N LEU A 136 21.12 10.84 -3.20
CA LEU A 136 20.06 11.83 -3.06
C LEU A 136 20.59 13.13 -2.42
N GLU A 137 20.42 14.26 -3.10
CA GLU A 137 20.66 15.59 -2.53
C GLU A 137 19.52 16.00 -1.58
N MET A 138 19.91 16.34 -0.36
CA MET A 138 19.03 16.86 0.68
C MET A 138 19.04 18.39 0.67
N ARG A 139 17.91 18.99 1.07
CA ARG A 139 17.75 20.44 1.15
C ARG A 139 17.56 20.94 2.57
N ASN A 140 17.98 22.18 2.79
CA ASN A 140 17.85 22.93 4.03
C ASN A 140 18.40 22.17 5.25
N ILE A 141 19.51 21.44 5.04
CA ILE A 141 20.22 20.78 6.12
C ILE A 141 21.15 21.80 6.78
N PRO A 142 20.93 22.17 8.06
CA PRO A 142 21.82 23.06 8.78
C PRO A 142 23.15 22.38 9.09
N LEU A 143 24.16 23.16 9.46
CA LEU A 143 25.43 22.63 9.95
C LEU A 143 25.20 21.86 11.25
N GLY A 144 25.78 20.66 11.35
CA GLY A 144 25.70 19.80 12.53
C GLY A 144 25.84 18.32 12.21
N GLU A 145 25.94 17.51 13.25
CA GLU A 145 25.89 16.05 13.14
C GLU A 145 24.44 15.56 13.25
N PHE A 146 24.05 14.62 12.40
CA PHE A 146 22.68 14.10 12.33
C PHE A 146 22.69 12.60 12.14
N ASP A 147 21.74 11.92 12.80
CA ASP A 147 21.38 10.55 12.47
C ASP A 147 20.36 10.56 11.32
N TYR A 148 20.49 9.65 10.36
CA TYR A 148 19.55 9.50 9.25
C TYR A 148 18.96 8.10 9.21
N LYS A 149 17.69 8.02 8.81
CA LYS A 149 17.01 6.78 8.43
C LYS A 149 16.35 6.97 7.07
N ILE A 150 16.63 6.03 6.18
CA ILE A 150 16.06 5.98 4.83
C ILE A 150 14.99 4.90 4.83
N PHE A 151 13.82 5.24 4.31
CA PHE A 151 12.71 4.32 4.17
C PHE A 151 12.39 4.16 2.69
N ALA A 152 12.04 2.94 2.29
CA ALA A 152 11.57 2.64 0.96
C ALA A 152 10.30 1.79 1.04
N ILE A 153 9.35 2.07 0.15
CA ILE A 153 8.08 1.35 0.06
C ILE A 153 7.87 0.94 -1.40
N GLU A 154 7.62 -0.35 -1.66
CA GLU A 154 7.24 -0.83 -3.01
C GLU A 154 5.87 -0.25 -3.40
N MET A 155 5.80 0.37 -4.57
CA MET A 155 4.62 1.03 -5.12
C MET A 155 4.37 0.54 -6.56
N VAL A 156 3.14 0.65 -7.01
CA VAL A 156 2.70 0.36 -8.39
C VAL A 156 2.10 1.62 -8.97
N TYR A 157 2.54 2.00 -10.16
CA TYR A 157 1.95 3.10 -10.93
C TYR A 157 0.67 2.65 -11.62
N ILE A 158 -0.41 3.39 -11.36
CA ILE A 158 -1.73 3.18 -11.95
C ILE A 158 -1.98 4.34 -12.93
N PRO A 159 -2.04 4.08 -14.24
CA PRO A 159 -2.15 5.15 -15.24
C PRO A 159 -3.50 5.88 -15.22
N THR A 160 -3.53 7.08 -15.80
CA THR A 160 -4.78 7.80 -16.07
C THR A 160 -5.63 6.99 -17.03
N SER A 161 -6.87 6.70 -16.64
CA SER A 161 -7.80 5.93 -17.48
C SER A 161 -9.21 6.00 -16.93
N ARG A 162 -10.20 5.89 -17.83
CA ARG A 162 -11.57 5.55 -17.47
C ARG A 162 -11.65 4.19 -16.77
N PHE A 163 -12.63 4.04 -15.90
CA PHE A 163 -12.90 2.79 -15.17
C PHE A 163 -14.36 2.77 -14.70
N TYR A 164 -14.86 1.58 -14.37
CA TYR A 164 -16.19 1.43 -13.80
C TYR A 164 -16.12 1.32 -12.28
N ILE A 165 -17.13 1.84 -11.59
CA ILE A 165 -17.43 1.54 -10.19
C ILE A 165 -18.73 0.72 -10.09
N GLY A 166 -18.76 -0.23 -9.16
CA GLY A 166 -19.81 -1.27 -9.12
C GLY A 166 -19.55 -2.42 -10.09
N ASP A 167 -20.43 -3.41 -10.11
CA ASP A 167 -20.19 -4.67 -10.83
C ASP A 167 -21.36 -5.24 -11.64
N GLY A 168 -22.52 -4.58 -11.69
CA GLY A 168 -23.67 -5.13 -12.42
C GLY A 168 -24.42 -6.25 -11.69
N SER A 169 -23.97 -6.68 -10.50
CA SER A 169 -24.68 -7.72 -9.73
C SER A 169 -26.10 -7.24 -9.45
N PRO A 170 -27.14 -8.09 -9.43
CA PRO A 170 -28.43 -7.66 -8.91
C PRO A 170 -28.27 -7.23 -7.45
N GLN A 171 -28.82 -6.08 -7.10
CA GLN A 171 -28.95 -5.66 -5.72
C GLN A 171 -29.72 -6.75 -5.02
N CYS A 172 -29.15 -7.26 -3.93
CA CYS A 172 -29.72 -8.44 -3.32
C CYS A 172 -31.16 -8.11 -2.87
N GLY A 173 -32.13 -8.82 -3.45
CA GLY A 173 -33.57 -8.50 -3.38
C GLY A 173 -34.22 -8.74 -2.02
N GLY A 174 -33.43 -8.79 -0.94
CA GLY A 174 -33.86 -9.06 0.41
C GLY A 174 -33.04 -8.28 1.44
N ALA A 175 -33.70 -7.85 2.51
CA ALA A 175 -33.08 -7.16 3.63
C ALA A 175 -32.74 -8.15 4.77
N PRO A 176 -31.59 -7.99 5.45
CA PRO A 176 -30.54 -7.01 5.18
C PRO A 176 -29.64 -7.43 4.00
N CYS A 177 -29.21 -6.46 3.19
CA CYS A 177 -28.31 -6.77 2.09
C CYS A 177 -26.89 -7.03 2.60
N THR A 178 -26.29 -8.15 2.19
CA THR A 178 -24.97 -8.57 2.68
C THR A 178 -23.81 -7.90 1.93
N TYR A 179 -24.08 -7.19 0.83
CA TYR A 179 -23.09 -6.34 0.16
C TYR A 179 -23.75 -5.18 -0.60
N TYR A 180 -23.27 -3.96 -0.35
CA TYR A 180 -23.70 -2.76 -1.06
C TYR A 180 -22.75 -2.44 -2.21
N LYS A 181 -23.15 -1.65 -3.21
CA LYS A 181 -22.29 -1.29 -4.34
C LYS A 181 -22.66 0.04 -4.97
N PHE A 182 -21.73 0.62 -5.72
CA PHE A 182 -22.05 1.73 -6.61
C PHE A 182 -22.86 1.28 -7.82
N THR A 183 -23.72 2.18 -8.29
CA THR A 183 -24.62 1.99 -9.43
C THR A 183 -24.82 3.32 -10.15
N SER A 184 -25.23 3.25 -11.43
CA SER A 184 -25.66 4.40 -12.21
C SER A 184 -27.14 4.66 -11.97
N GLY A 185 -27.47 5.61 -11.10
CA GLY A 185 -28.83 5.83 -10.62
C GLY A 185 -29.43 4.61 -9.92
N ASN A 186 -30.76 4.55 -9.83
CA ASN A 186 -31.47 3.39 -9.26
C ASN A 186 -31.57 2.22 -10.26
N THR A 187 -30.43 1.75 -10.75
CA THR A 187 -30.27 0.60 -11.65
C THR A 187 -29.28 -0.40 -11.06
N GLU A 188 -29.02 -1.52 -11.76
CA GLU A 188 -27.90 -2.41 -11.41
C GLU A 188 -26.61 -2.08 -12.17
N ASN A 189 -26.67 -1.17 -13.15
CA ASN A 189 -25.55 -0.92 -14.04
C ASN A 189 -24.40 -0.28 -13.26
N PRO A 190 -23.15 -0.72 -13.48
CA PRO A 190 -21.99 -0.02 -12.96
C PRO A 190 -21.90 1.39 -13.56
N LEU A 191 -21.36 2.34 -12.81
CA LEU A 191 -21.16 3.71 -13.27
C LEU A 191 -19.78 3.85 -13.91
N LEU A 192 -19.71 4.36 -15.14
CA LEU A 192 -18.46 4.65 -15.83
C LEU A 192 -17.93 6.02 -15.41
N ILE A 193 -16.71 6.05 -14.86
CA ILE A 193 -15.96 7.27 -14.59
C ILE A 193 -15.07 7.58 -15.80
N THR A 194 -15.23 8.78 -16.38
CA THR A 194 -14.51 9.21 -17.59
C THR A 194 -13.59 10.40 -17.38
N SER A 195 -13.65 11.04 -16.22
CA SER A 195 -12.74 12.11 -15.77
C SER A 195 -12.81 12.22 -14.24
N ASP A 196 -11.82 12.87 -13.64
CA ASP A 196 -11.99 13.44 -12.30
C ASP A 196 -12.89 14.68 -12.42
N GLY A 197 -13.61 15.00 -11.34
CA GLY A 197 -14.57 16.10 -11.33
C GLY A 197 -15.76 15.85 -10.40
N ALA A 198 -16.74 16.74 -10.46
CA ALA A 198 -17.92 16.62 -9.61
C ALA A 198 -18.87 15.51 -10.10
N LEU A 199 -19.45 14.76 -9.16
CA LEU A 199 -20.54 13.81 -9.43
C LEU A 199 -21.76 14.19 -8.62
N THR A 200 -22.93 14.21 -9.27
CA THR A 200 -24.20 14.36 -8.58
C THR A 200 -24.65 13.01 -8.04
N ALA A 201 -24.98 12.96 -6.74
CA ALA A 201 -25.62 11.80 -6.14
C ALA A 201 -27.13 11.84 -6.37
N GLY A 202 -27.71 10.70 -6.69
CA GLY A 202 -29.16 10.60 -6.89
C GLY A 202 -29.58 9.36 -7.65
N THR A 203 -30.88 9.22 -7.87
CA THR A 203 -31.48 8.01 -8.45
C THR A 203 -31.64 8.08 -9.98
N ALA A 204 -31.35 9.21 -10.62
CA ALA A 204 -31.43 9.33 -12.06
C ALA A 204 -30.25 8.63 -12.75
N LEU A 205 -30.46 8.13 -13.97
CA LEU A 205 -29.42 7.46 -14.75
C LEU A 205 -28.21 8.40 -14.93
N GLY A 206 -27.00 7.89 -14.72
CA GLY A 206 -25.75 8.65 -14.78
C GLY A 206 -25.34 9.33 -13.46
N GLN A 207 -26.20 9.37 -12.45
CA GLN A 207 -25.85 9.85 -11.11
C GLN A 207 -25.18 8.74 -10.29
N ILE A 208 -24.32 9.12 -9.34
CA ILE A 208 -23.73 8.16 -8.41
C ILE A 208 -24.78 7.73 -7.39
N TYR A 209 -25.00 6.42 -7.28
CA TYR A 209 -25.98 5.85 -6.35
C TYR A 209 -25.44 4.60 -5.67
N SER A 210 -25.98 4.30 -4.49
CA SER A 210 -25.83 3.04 -3.79
C SER A 210 -27.10 2.79 -3.00
N SER A 211 -27.51 1.54 -2.92
CA SER A 211 -28.66 1.10 -2.13
C SER A 211 -28.35 0.78 -0.68
N SER A 212 -27.13 1.08 -0.26
CA SER A 212 -26.76 1.12 1.16
C SER A 212 -27.62 2.10 1.94
N THR A 213 -27.75 1.83 3.23
CA THR A 213 -28.13 2.85 4.22
C THR A 213 -27.18 4.05 4.19
N ASN A 214 -25.95 3.85 3.71
CA ASN A 214 -24.87 4.84 3.64
C ASN A 214 -24.60 5.20 2.19
N ARG A 215 -25.45 6.08 1.64
CA ARG A 215 -25.42 6.48 0.24
C ARG A 215 -24.33 7.52 -0.03
N PRO A 216 -23.68 7.49 -1.22
CA PRO A 216 -22.81 8.59 -1.63
C PRO A 216 -23.57 9.92 -1.61
N VAL A 217 -22.88 11.00 -1.26
CA VAL A 217 -23.38 12.37 -1.40
C VAL A 217 -22.82 13.01 -2.67
N ASN A 218 -23.21 14.26 -2.96
CA ASN A 218 -22.62 15.00 -4.08
C ASN A 218 -21.10 15.10 -3.89
N ILE A 219 -20.36 14.65 -4.90
CA ILE A 219 -18.91 14.65 -4.90
C ILE A 219 -18.42 15.99 -5.47
N PRO A 220 -17.64 16.80 -4.73
CA PRO A 220 -17.05 18.04 -5.22
C PRO A 220 -15.95 17.80 -6.25
N VAL A 221 -15.65 18.82 -7.06
CA VAL A 221 -14.61 18.77 -8.10
C VAL A 221 -13.22 18.40 -7.58
N ALA A 222 -12.89 18.77 -6.34
CA ALA A 222 -11.57 18.55 -5.75
C ALA A 222 -11.39 17.13 -5.19
N PHE A 223 -12.45 16.34 -5.07
CA PHE A 223 -12.37 14.99 -4.55
C PHE A 223 -11.74 14.05 -5.60
N PRO A 224 -10.69 13.28 -5.26
CA PRO A 224 -10.10 12.32 -6.20
C PRO A 224 -11.06 11.16 -6.47
N LEU A 225 -11.72 11.15 -7.65
CA LEU A 225 -12.48 9.97 -8.07
C LEU A 225 -11.55 8.84 -8.46
N GLY A 226 -10.36 9.19 -8.95
CA GLY A 226 -9.30 8.28 -9.33
C GLY A 226 -9.09 8.21 -10.82
N TYR A 227 -9.70 9.05 -11.66
CA TYR A 227 -9.42 9.03 -13.09
C TYR A 227 -7.94 9.30 -13.38
N ASP A 228 -7.34 10.25 -12.68
CA ASP A 228 -5.92 10.60 -12.78
C ASP A 228 -5.00 9.47 -12.33
N SER A 229 -3.72 9.58 -12.72
CA SER A 229 -2.71 8.59 -12.37
C SER A 229 -2.32 8.66 -10.89
N ILE A 230 -2.04 7.50 -10.32
CA ILE A 230 -1.78 7.36 -8.89
C ILE A 230 -0.74 6.26 -8.65
N TYR A 231 0.15 6.47 -7.69
CA TYR A 231 0.98 5.38 -7.17
C TYR A 231 0.28 4.74 -5.98
N CYS A 232 0.18 3.42 -5.95
CA CYS A 232 -0.40 2.66 -4.84
C CYS A 232 0.65 1.76 -4.20
N MET A 233 0.69 1.68 -2.87
CA MET A 233 1.49 0.68 -2.17
C MET A 233 1.17 -0.71 -2.72
N LYS A 234 2.21 -1.44 -3.12
CA LYS A 234 2.05 -2.77 -3.74
C LYS A 234 1.42 -3.78 -2.78
N TYR A 235 1.70 -3.62 -1.49
CA TYR A 235 1.19 -4.45 -0.40
C TYR A 235 0.55 -3.59 0.70
N GLU A 236 -0.14 -4.25 1.62
CA GLU A 236 -0.54 -3.67 2.90
C GLU A 236 0.69 -3.23 3.72
N ILE A 237 0.50 -2.31 4.67
CA ILE A 237 1.55 -1.92 5.62
C ILE A 237 1.97 -3.14 6.44
N SER A 238 3.26 -3.49 6.43
CA SER A 238 3.77 -4.60 7.25
C SER A 238 3.99 -4.22 8.70
N GLN A 239 4.07 -5.21 9.60
CA GLN A 239 4.36 -4.98 11.01
C GLN A 239 5.71 -4.26 11.20
N ASN A 240 6.74 -4.60 10.42
CA ASN A 240 8.02 -3.90 10.49
C ASN A 240 7.94 -2.45 10.01
N GLN A 241 7.18 -2.17 8.94
CA GLN A 241 6.95 -0.80 8.50
C GLN A 241 6.28 0.02 9.60
N TYR A 242 5.28 -0.55 10.29
CA TYR A 242 4.60 0.13 11.38
C TYR A 242 5.48 0.28 12.63
N VAL A 243 6.27 -0.73 13.00
CA VAL A 243 7.28 -0.65 14.07
C VAL A 243 8.29 0.48 13.83
N ASN A 244 8.79 0.59 12.59
CA ASN A 244 9.69 1.67 12.20
C ASN A 244 9.05 3.05 12.34
N PHE A 245 7.76 3.18 12.07
CA PHE A 245 7.01 4.40 12.35
C PHE A 245 6.92 4.69 13.84
N LEU A 246 6.48 3.71 14.66
CA LEU A 246 6.31 3.88 16.11
C LEU A 246 7.61 4.30 16.82
N ASN A 247 8.74 3.70 16.45
CA ASN A 247 10.05 3.99 17.04
C ASN A 247 10.64 5.35 16.65
N LEU A 248 10.02 6.05 15.70
CA LEU A 248 10.42 7.39 15.27
C LEU A 248 9.47 8.49 15.73
N LEU A 249 8.46 8.15 16.53
CA LEU A 249 7.60 9.16 17.17
C LEU A 249 8.28 9.73 18.43
N ASP A 250 7.70 10.81 18.97
CA ASP A 250 8.19 11.48 20.16
C ASP A 250 7.76 10.79 21.47
N ASP A 251 8.48 11.09 22.56
CA ASP A 251 8.26 10.59 23.94
C ASP A 251 7.01 11.18 24.64
N ASN A 252 6.06 11.72 23.89
CA ASN A 252 4.88 12.40 24.45
C ASN A 252 3.66 11.46 24.51
N GLY A 253 3.87 10.15 24.44
CA GLY A 253 2.82 9.14 24.45
C GLY A 253 2.13 8.91 23.10
N ALA A 254 2.53 9.61 22.03
CA ALA A 254 2.02 9.38 20.68
C ALA A 254 2.25 7.94 20.23
N ALA A 255 3.46 7.40 20.41
CA ALA A 255 3.77 6.01 20.07
C ALA A 255 2.90 5.00 20.83
N THR A 256 2.77 5.19 22.16
CA THR A 256 1.95 4.32 23.01
C THR A 256 0.48 4.32 22.60
N THR A 257 -0.06 5.49 22.22
CA THR A 257 -1.43 5.62 21.76
C THR A 257 -1.66 4.88 20.44
N ARG A 258 -0.64 4.81 19.57
CA ARG A 258 -0.68 4.19 18.23
C ARG A 258 -0.25 2.75 18.17
N ALA A 259 0.44 2.26 19.19
CA ALA A 259 0.82 0.86 19.27
C ALA A 259 -0.38 -0.02 19.69
N TYR A 260 -0.53 -1.14 19.00
CA TYR A 260 -1.27 -2.29 19.52
C TYR A 260 -0.25 -3.34 19.96
N ILE A 261 -0.25 -3.67 21.25
CA ILE A 261 0.68 -4.64 21.87
C ILE A 261 -0.06 -5.85 22.48
N GLY A 262 -1.30 -6.09 22.03
CA GLY A 262 -2.15 -7.16 22.57
C GLY A 262 -1.77 -8.57 22.09
N LEU A 263 -0.88 -8.69 21.10
CA LEU A 263 -0.36 -9.95 20.57
C LEU A 263 -1.45 -10.96 20.13
N ALA A 264 -2.57 -10.47 19.60
CA ALA A 264 -3.69 -11.31 19.17
C ALA A 264 -3.81 -11.40 17.64
N ASN A 265 -4.42 -12.49 17.16
CA ASN A 265 -4.76 -12.71 15.74
C ASN A 265 -3.55 -12.46 14.84
N ARG A 266 -2.40 -13.08 15.18
CA ARG A 266 -1.13 -13.01 14.45
C ARG A 266 -0.45 -11.63 14.40
N ASN A 267 -0.93 -10.64 15.16
CA ASN A 267 -0.13 -9.46 15.46
C ASN A 267 1.00 -9.83 16.44
N ASN A 268 2.24 -9.43 16.15
CA ASN A 268 3.39 -9.71 17.02
C ASN A 268 4.20 -8.46 17.38
N ILE A 269 3.60 -7.26 17.27
CA ILE A 269 4.25 -6.04 17.74
C ILE A 269 4.31 -6.06 19.28
N ASN A 270 5.52 -5.92 19.82
CA ASN A 270 5.77 -5.93 21.26
C ASN A 270 6.81 -4.86 21.63
N GLY A 271 6.97 -4.61 22.93
CA GLY A 271 7.92 -3.67 23.49
C GLY A 271 7.27 -2.39 23.97
N VAL A 272 8.11 -1.40 24.28
CA VAL A 272 7.73 -0.05 24.70
C VAL A 272 8.57 0.95 23.92
N TRP A 273 8.04 2.15 23.71
CA TRP A 273 8.78 3.21 23.04
C TRP A 273 10.11 3.50 23.77
N PRO A 274 11.23 3.75 23.06
CA PRO A 274 11.42 3.82 21.60
C PRO A 274 11.87 2.49 20.97
N SER A 275 11.54 1.35 21.58
CA SER A 275 12.07 0.02 21.26
C SER A 275 10.98 -1.01 21.00
N TYR A 276 10.02 -0.67 20.14
CA TYR A 276 9.09 -1.64 19.58
C TYR A 276 9.80 -2.59 18.60
N SER A 277 9.32 -3.82 18.51
CA SER A 277 9.78 -4.84 17.57
C SER A 277 8.64 -5.77 17.18
N SER A 278 8.80 -6.52 16.09
CA SER A 278 7.92 -7.63 15.73
C SER A 278 8.75 -8.86 15.36
N SER A 279 8.33 -10.03 15.84
CA SER A 279 8.92 -11.31 15.44
C SER A 279 8.43 -11.79 14.07
N THR A 280 7.44 -11.12 13.47
CA THR A 280 6.86 -11.46 12.16
C THR A 280 6.85 -10.21 11.25
N PRO A 281 8.03 -9.67 10.91
CA PRO A 281 8.19 -8.34 10.31
C PRO A 281 7.47 -8.16 8.97
N ASP A 282 7.33 -9.23 8.19
CA ASP A 282 6.73 -9.21 6.85
C ASP A 282 5.21 -9.41 6.86
N ARG A 283 4.62 -9.68 8.05
CA ARG A 283 3.17 -9.84 8.20
C ARG A 283 2.45 -8.52 7.99
N ALA A 284 1.30 -8.55 7.32
CA ALA A 284 0.44 -7.35 7.25
C ALA A 284 0.04 -6.90 8.67
N ASN A 285 0.08 -5.61 8.93
CA ASN A 285 -0.18 -5.03 10.24
C ASN A 285 -1.69 -4.85 10.46
N ASN A 286 -2.29 -5.81 11.16
CA ASN A 286 -3.66 -5.70 11.65
C ASN A 286 -3.75 -4.89 12.95
N TRP A 287 -4.98 -4.71 13.45
CA TRP A 287 -5.28 -3.87 14.61
C TRP A 287 -4.94 -2.40 14.42
N MET A 288 -5.04 -1.91 13.18
CA MET A 288 -4.98 -0.47 12.91
C MET A 288 -6.38 0.12 12.97
N ASN A 289 -6.55 1.25 13.65
CA ASN A 289 -7.73 2.10 13.45
C ASN A 289 -7.47 3.12 12.32
N TRP A 290 -8.46 3.96 12.02
CA TRP A 290 -8.33 4.95 10.94
C TRP A 290 -7.21 5.96 11.21
N TYR A 291 -7.07 6.41 12.46
CA TYR A 291 -6.08 7.42 12.84
C TYR A 291 -4.65 6.86 12.88
N ASP A 292 -4.50 5.58 13.21
CA ASP A 292 -3.24 4.84 13.08
C ASP A 292 -2.78 4.84 11.62
N LEU A 293 -3.68 4.50 10.70
CA LEU A 293 -3.41 4.52 9.26
C LEU A 293 -3.06 5.92 8.77
N LEU A 294 -3.90 6.93 9.04
CA LEU A 294 -3.65 8.28 8.57
C LEU A 294 -2.31 8.83 9.05
N ALA A 295 -1.93 8.63 10.32
CA ALA A 295 -0.66 9.14 10.79
C ALA A 295 0.55 8.42 10.20
N TYR A 296 0.45 7.10 9.95
CA TYR A 296 1.48 6.40 9.20
C TYR A 296 1.64 6.98 7.80
N LEU A 297 0.52 7.23 7.11
CA LEU A 297 0.52 7.77 5.75
C LEU A 297 1.08 9.19 5.71
N ASP A 298 0.71 10.05 6.66
CA ASP A 298 1.26 11.41 6.77
C ASP A 298 2.77 11.37 7.03
N TRP A 299 3.19 10.56 7.99
CA TRP A 299 4.61 10.34 8.30
C TRP A 299 5.40 9.80 7.12
N ALA A 300 4.82 8.93 6.30
CA ALA A 300 5.43 8.38 5.09
C ALA A 300 5.29 9.30 3.86
N ALA A 301 4.69 10.48 4.00
CA ALA A 301 4.38 11.40 2.90
C ALA A 301 3.54 10.78 1.77
N LEU A 302 2.61 9.91 2.18
CA LEU A 302 1.56 9.31 1.37
C LEU A 302 0.20 9.90 1.76
N ARG A 303 -0.88 9.44 1.15
CA ARG A 303 -2.26 9.78 1.53
C ARG A 303 -3.15 8.55 1.54
N PRO A 304 -4.30 8.59 2.23
CA PRO A 304 -5.33 7.57 2.03
C PRO A 304 -5.84 7.60 0.59
N MET A 305 -6.25 6.44 0.09
CA MET A 305 -7.00 6.35 -1.17
C MET A 305 -8.49 6.56 -0.93
N THR A 306 -9.20 7.02 -1.95
CA THR A 306 -10.67 7.05 -1.94
C THR A 306 -11.23 5.67 -2.27
N GLU A 307 -12.49 5.40 -1.88
CA GLU A 307 -13.12 4.12 -2.20
C GLU A 307 -13.34 3.91 -3.72
N THR A 308 -13.35 4.98 -4.52
CA THR A 308 -13.42 4.91 -5.98
C THR A 308 -12.04 4.66 -6.59
N GLU A 309 -10.96 5.24 -6.05
CA GLU A 309 -9.58 4.89 -6.38
C GLU A 309 -9.31 3.41 -6.12
N TYR A 310 -9.81 2.86 -5.01
CA TYR A 310 -9.71 1.43 -4.69
C TYR A 310 -10.23 0.53 -5.83
N GLU A 311 -11.44 0.80 -6.32
CA GLU A 311 -12.01 0.02 -7.41
C GLU A 311 -11.23 0.18 -8.72
N LYS A 312 -10.70 1.38 -9.01
CA LYS A 312 -9.81 1.57 -10.16
C LYS A 312 -8.54 0.73 -10.03
N ILE A 313 -7.87 0.76 -8.87
CA ILE A 313 -6.62 0.03 -8.62
C ILE A 313 -6.83 -1.48 -8.82
N CYS A 314 -8.01 -1.99 -8.47
CA CYS A 314 -8.37 -3.39 -8.69
C CYS A 314 -8.62 -3.74 -10.16
N ARG A 315 -9.49 -2.96 -10.82
CA ARG A 315 -10.13 -3.35 -12.08
C ARG A 315 -9.49 -2.75 -13.33
N GLY A 316 -8.97 -1.54 -13.23
CA GLY A 316 -8.58 -0.74 -14.39
C GLY A 316 -9.75 -0.47 -15.36
N PRO A 317 -9.49 -0.38 -16.68
CA PRO A 317 -10.52 -0.03 -17.68
C PRO A 317 -11.43 -1.19 -18.07
N ALA A 318 -11.25 -2.38 -17.46
CA ALA A 318 -12.03 -3.56 -17.78
C ALA A 318 -13.53 -3.36 -17.47
N ILE A 319 -14.38 -4.03 -18.24
CA ILE A 319 -15.81 -4.13 -17.91
C ILE A 319 -15.92 -4.96 -16.64
N PRO A 320 -16.66 -4.51 -15.60
CA PRO A 320 -16.80 -5.27 -14.37
C PRO A 320 -17.40 -6.65 -14.63
N ILE A 321 -16.85 -7.66 -13.98
CA ILE A 321 -17.47 -8.98 -13.87
C ILE A 321 -18.25 -9.04 -12.55
N ILE A 322 -19.48 -9.51 -12.62
CA ILE A 322 -20.34 -9.71 -11.45
C ILE A 322 -19.61 -10.56 -10.41
N ASN A 323 -19.58 -10.09 -9.16
CA ASN A 323 -18.95 -10.77 -8.03
C ASN A 323 -17.44 -10.99 -8.18
N GLU A 324 -16.75 -10.15 -8.95
CA GLU A 324 -15.31 -10.28 -9.13
C GLU A 324 -14.49 -9.89 -7.90
N PHE A 325 -13.35 -10.54 -7.79
CA PHE A 325 -12.27 -10.21 -6.86
C PHE A 325 -11.17 -9.43 -7.58
N ALA A 326 -10.14 -9.02 -6.84
CA ALA A 326 -9.02 -8.20 -7.34
C ALA A 326 -8.43 -8.69 -8.66
N TRP A 327 -8.34 -9.99 -8.88
CA TRP A 327 -7.75 -10.56 -10.09
C TRP A 327 -8.62 -10.48 -11.36
N GLY A 328 -9.90 -10.05 -11.21
CA GLY A 328 -10.79 -9.72 -12.32
C GLY A 328 -11.76 -10.84 -12.73
N ASN A 329 -12.09 -11.76 -11.83
CA ASN A 329 -13.19 -12.73 -12.00
C ASN A 329 -13.68 -13.24 -10.63
N SER A 330 -14.69 -14.12 -10.63
CA SER A 330 -15.35 -14.64 -9.43
C SER A 330 -14.79 -15.97 -8.89
N LEU A 331 -13.69 -16.49 -9.43
CA LEU A 331 -13.10 -17.76 -9.02
C LEU A 331 -12.03 -17.55 -7.95
N ILE A 332 -12.31 -18.02 -6.74
CA ILE A 332 -11.47 -17.82 -5.55
C ILE A 332 -11.02 -19.15 -4.94
N VAL A 333 -9.77 -19.18 -4.47
CA VAL A 333 -9.20 -20.20 -3.62
C VAL A 333 -8.91 -19.60 -2.25
N GLU A 334 -9.26 -20.34 -1.20
CA GLU A 334 -9.01 -19.96 0.18
C GLU A 334 -7.60 -20.35 0.60
N ALA A 335 -6.82 -19.39 1.08
CA ALA A 335 -5.57 -19.61 1.77
C ALA A 335 -5.87 -19.99 3.23
N LYS A 336 -5.79 -21.28 3.56
CA LYS A 336 -6.18 -21.80 4.90
C LYS A 336 -5.14 -22.70 5.56
N THR A 337 -4.20 -23.24 4.80
CA THR A 337 -3.20 -24.15 5.34
C THR A 337 -1.80 -23.60 5.13
N LEU A 338 -1.12 -23.20 6.20
CA LEU A 338 0.28 -22.78 6.13
C LEU A 338 1.19 -23.93 5.67
N VAL A 339 2.21 -23.60 4.88
CA VAL A 339 3.32 -24.53 4.64
C VAL A 339 4.10 -24.67 5.94
N ALA A 340 4.34 -25.93 6.36
CA ALA A 340 5.02 -26.23 7.62
C ALA A 340 6.38 -25.54 7.72
N GLY A 341 6.66 -24.91 8.86
CA GLY A 341 7.93 -24.23 9.13
C GLY A 341 8.08 -22.84 8.50
N THR A 342 7.05 -22.31 7.83
CA THR A 342 7.11 -20.98 7.18
C THR A 342 6.39 -19.88 7.96
N ASP A 343 5.65 -20.20 9.01
CA ASP A 343 4.90 -19.22 9.82
C ASP A 343 5.82 -18.15 10.40
N GLY A 344 5.49 -16.88 10.12
CA GLY A 344 6.24 -15.72 10.60
C GLY A 344 7.59 -15.50 9.91
N GLN A 345 7.95 -16.33 8.94
CA GLN A 345 9.20 -16.23 8.18
C GLN A 345 9.01 -15.40 6.91
N PRO A 346 10.10 -14.86 6.32
CA PRO A 346 10.03 -14.14 5.05
C PRO A 346 9.50 -14.97 3.87
N ASN A 347 9.51 -16.31 3.99
CA ASN A 347 8.96 -17.26 3.02
C ASN A 347 7.59 -17.83 3.44
N GLU A 348 6.86 -17.18 4.35
CA GLU A 348 5.50 -17.58 4.76
C GLU A 348 4.61 -17.79 3.52
N SER A 349 4.01 -18.96 3.40
CA SER A 349 3.20 -19.36 2.25
C SER A 349 2.15 -20.37 2.66
N VAL A 350 1.24 -20.69 1.74
CA VAL A 350 0.15 -21.64 1.95
C VAL A 350 0.23 -22.81 0.99
N GLN A 351 -0.38 -23.94 1.38
CA GLN A 351 -0.38 -25.18 0.61
C GLN A 351 -1.36 -25.13 -0.57
N GLU A 352 -2.37 -24.26 -0.50
CA GLU A 352 -3.37 -24.14 -1.56
C GLU A 352 -2.78 -23.53 -2.83
N ILE A 353 -3.06 -24.19 -3.96
CA ILE A 353 -2.58 -23.77 -5.28
C ILE A 353 -3.77 -23.26 -6.08
N ALA A 354 -3.79 -21.95 -6.35
CA ALA A 354 -4.72 -21.38 -7.32
C ALA A 354 -4.48 -21.96 -8.70
N GLN A 355 -5.51 -22.57 -9.30
CA GLN A 355 -5.43 -23.08 -10.67
C GLN A 355 -5.46 -21.93 -11.68
N VAL A 356 -5.17 -22.24 -12.95
CA VAL A 356 -5.24 -21.25 -14.03
C VAL A 356 -6.62 -20.57 -14.05
N GLY A 357 -6.63 -19.25 -14.02
CA GLY A 357 -7.86 -18.45 -14.01
C GLY A 357 -8.43 -18.16 -12.61
N GLN A 358 -7.89 -18.74 -11.55
CA GLN A 358 -8.30 -18.47 -10.16
C GLN A 358 -7.33 -17.51 -9.49
N GLY A 359 -7.80 -16.81 -8.47
CA GLY A 359 -6.94 -16.15 -7.50
C GLY A 359 -7.11 -16.70 -6.10
N ILE A 360 -6.17 -16.34 -5.23
CA ILE A 360 -6.10 -16.82 -3.86
C ILE A 360 -6.22 -15.65 -2.89
N ALA A 361 -6.90 -15.88 -1.77
CA ALA A 361 -7.07 -14.89 -0.71
C ALA A 361 -7.14 -15.55 0.66
N ASN A 362 -6.73 -14.84 1.71
CA ASN A 362 -6.93 -15.23 3.10
C ASN A 362 -8.27 -14.68 3.61
N TYR A 363 -9.21 -15.55 3.98
CA TYR A 363 -10.57 -15.21 4.43
C TYR A 363 -11.19 -16.33 5.28
N ASN A 364 -12.40 -16.11 5.82
CA ASN A 364 -13.15 -16.97 6.76
C ASN A 364 -12.53 -17.30 8.13
N ASN A 365 -11.27 -16.97 8.41
CA ASN A 365 -10.52 -17.44 9.58
C ASN A 365 -10.51 -18.98 9.70
N ASN A 366 -10.58 -19.69 8.59
CA ASN A 366 -10.50 -21.15 8.59
C ASN A 366 -9.03 -21.57 8.78
N SER A 367 -8.71 -22.09 9.96
CA SER A 367 -7.38 -22.57 10.38
C SER A 367 -6.28 -21.50 10.52
N ILE A 368 -6.28 -20.46 9.70
CA ILE A 368 -5.44 -19.27 9.85
C ILE A 368 -6.29 -18.15 10.45
N ILE A 369 -6.02 -17.77 11.71
CA ILE A 369 -6.78 -16.72 12.42
C ILE A 369 -5.95 -15.44 12.48
N GLY A 370 -6.06 -14.57 11.46
CA GLY A 370 -5.23 -13.37 11.32
C GLY A 370 -4.56 -13.25 9.95
N PRO A 371 -3.90 -12.12 9.67
CA PRO A 371 -3.26 -11.90 8.38
C PRO A 371 -2.09 -12.85 8.12
N LEU A 372 -1.80 -13.03 6.83
CA LEU A 372 -0.56 -13.57 6.30
C LEU A 372 0.43 -12.44 5.96
N ARG A 373 1.66 -12.81 5.60
CA ARG A 373 2.65 -11.88 5.04
C ARG A 373 2.18 -11.18 3.79
N CYS A 374 2.64 -9.93 3.65
CA CYS A 374 2.50 -9.17 2.43
C CYS A 374 3.06 -9.97 1.25
N GLY A 375 2.26 -10.18 0.19
CA GLY A 375 2.64 -10.96 -0.97
C GLY A 375 2.83 -12.46 -0.71
N PHE A 376 2.10 -13.06 0.24
CA PHE A 376 2.23 -14.50 0.57
C PHE A 376 2.08 -15.41 -0.65
N ALA A 377 1.20 -15.02 -1.59
CA ALA A 377 0.86 -15.77 -2.79
C ALA A 377 1.74 -15.48 -4.01
N ALA A 378 2.57 -14.42 -3.97
CA ALA A 378 3.45 -14.07 -5.08
C ALA A 378 4.71 -14.94 -5.07
N GLN A 379 4.73 -15.97 -5.90
CA GLN A 379 5.81 -16.96 -6.04
C GLN A 379 6.31 -17.01 -7.50
N ILE A 380 7.51 -17.57 -7.73
CA ILE A 380 8.08 -17.73 -9.10
C ILE A 380 7.13 -18.45 -10.06
N SER A 381 6.35 -19.42 -9.56
CA SER A 381 5.45 -20.24 -10.37
C SER A 381 4.05 -19.66 -10.55
N THR A 382 3.71 -18.56 -9.85
CA THR A 382 2.38 -17.96 -9.92
C THR A 382 2.34 -16.83 -10.94
N ASN A 383 1.30 -16.80 -11.76
CA ASN A 383 0.97 -15.61 -12.55
C ASN A 383 0.18 -14.57 -11.72
N ARG A 384 -0.14 -13.43 -12.35
CA ARG A 384 -0.91 -12.33 -11.74
C ARG A 384 -2.18 -12.79 -11.02
N LEU A 385 -2.99 -13.64 -11.65
CA LEU A 385 -4.26 -14.09 -11.07
C LEU A 385 -3.99 -15.04 -9.89
N GLN A 386 -3.09 -16.00 -10.07
CA GLN A 386 -2.75 -16.98 -9.03
C GLN A 386 -2.12 -16.35 -7.79
N ALA A 387 -1.43 -15.22 -7.96
CA ALA A 387 -0.91 -14.41 -6.86
C ALA A 387 -1.98 -13.53 -6.17
N GLY A 388 -3.23 -13.55 -6.64
CA GLY A 388 -4.30 -12.70 -6.14
C GLY A 388 -4.16 -11.22 -6.51
N ALA A 389 -3.35 -10.89 -7.51
CA ALA A 389 -3.00 -9.52 -7.84
C ALA A 389 -4.07 -8.80 -8.68
N THR A 390 -4.19 -7.49 -8.50
CA THR A 390 -5.06 -6.63 -9.30
C THR A 390 -4.70 -6.61 -10.77
N TYR A 391 -5.53 -5.98 -11.61
CA TYR A 391 -5.21 -5.71 -13.02
C TYR A 391 -3.82 -5.06 -13.20
N TYR A 392 -3.41 -4.21 -12.25
CA TYR A 392 -2.12 -3.51 -12.28
C TYR A 392 -1.01 -4.19 -11.46
N GLY A 393 -1.26 -5.34 -10.83
CA GLY A 393 -0.25 -6.06 -10.05
C GLY A 393 -0.08 -5.59 -8.60
N VAL A 394 -1.06 -4.87 -8.04
CA VAL A 394 -1.16 -4.62 -6.59
C VAL A 394 -1.68 -5.89 -5.93
N LEU A 395 -1.12 -6.28 -4.79
CA LEU A 395 -1.42 -7.56 -4.15
C LEU A 395 -2.34 -7.36 -2.92
N GLU A 396 -3.06 -8.43 -2.54
CA GLU A 396 -3.95 -8.46 -1.36
C GLU A 396 -5.07 -7.42 -1.34
N MET A 397 -5.66 -7.07 -2.49
CA MET A 397 -6.84 -6.17 -2.55
C MET A 397 -8.18 -6.94 -2.44
N SER A 398 -8.13 -8.24 -2.15
CA SER A 398 -9.29 -9.07 -1.79
C SER A 398 -8.84 -10.02 -0.67
N GLY A 399 -9.32 -9.78 0.55
CA GLY A 399 -8.97 -10.57 1.74
C GLY A 399 -7.71 -10.06 2.44
N ASN A 400 -7.16 -10.90 3.31
CA ASN A 400 -6.11 -10.56 4.28
C ASN A 400 -6.58 -9.51 5.29
N LEU A 401 -6.49 -8.22 5.00
CA LEU A 401 -7.05 -7.15 5.84
C LEU A 401 -7.99 -6.25 5.04
N ARG A 402 -9.06 -5.85 5.73
CA ARG A 402 -9.89 -4.72 5.33
C ARG A 402 -9.05 -3.45 5.33
N GLU A 403 -9.19 -2.67 4.26
CA GLU A 403 -8.40 -1.46 4.05
C GLU A 403 -9.24 -0.19 4.21
N GLY A 404 -8.75 0.73 5.04
CA GLY A 404 -9.36 2.04 5.20
C GLY A 404 -9.21 2.91 3.95
N THR A 405 -10.32 3.48 3.49
CA THR A 405 -10.42 4.41 2.37
C THR A 405 -11.25 5.63 2.72
N VAL A 406 -11.05 6.73 2.02
CA VAL A 406 -11.92 7.91 2.14
C VAL A 406 -13.25 7.62 1.46
N SER A 407 -14.33 7.80 2.22
CA SER A 407 -15.70 7.50 1.82
C SER A 407 -16.35 8.64 1.04
N THR A 408 -17.15 8.27 0.04
CA THR A 408 -18.06 9.16 -0.71
C THR A 408 -19.29 9.61 0.08
N VAL A 409 -19.44 9.17 1.33
CA VAL A 409 -20.57 9.53 2.21
C VAL A 409 -20.24 10.78 3.04
N ASN A 410 -19.22 10.71 3.89
CA ASN A 410 -18.81 11.78 4.82
C ASN A 410 -17.32 12.15 4.67
N GLY A 411 -16.69 11.82 3.55
CA GLY A 411 -15.26 12.10 3.30
C GLY A 411 -15.04 13.04 2.11
N THR A 412 -16.10 13.65 1.58
CA THR A 412 -16.08 14.38 0.31
C THR A 412 -15.37 15.72 0.37
N ALA A 413 -15.00 16.20 1.56
CA ALA A 413 -14.10 17.35 1.73
C ALA A 413 -12.65 17.02 1.33
N PHE A 414 -12.27 15.73 1.28
CA PHE A 414 -10.93 15.30 0.92
C PHE A 414 -10.50 15.75 -0.47
N THR A 415 -9.29 16.28 -0.57
CA THR A 415 -8.75 16.89 -1.80
C THR A 415 -7.56 16.15 -2.38
N GLY A 416 -7.18 15.00 -1.80
CA GLY A 416 -6.04 14.23 -2.27
C GLY A 416 -4.67 14.84 -1.93
N VAL A 417 -4.59 15.80 -1.01
CA VAL A 417 -3.29 16.32 -0.54
C VAL A 417 -2.46 15.19 0.07
N VAL A 418 -1.18 15.11 -0.31
CA VAL A 418 -0.21 14.14 0.20
C VAL A 418 0.29 14.55 1.59
N GLY A 419 0.68 13.58 2.40
CA GLY A 419 1.35 13.83 3.67
C GLY A 419 2.63 14.65 3.51
N ASP A 420 2.97 15.42 4.53
CA ASP A 420 4.15 16.28 4.56
C ASP A 420 5.31 15.67 5.38
N GLY A 421 5.10 14.48 5.93
CA GLY A 421 6.06 13.79 6.78
C GLY A 421 6.05 14.24 8.24
N ILE A 422 5.10 15.10 8.64
CA ILE A 422 4.96 15.70 9.97
C ILE A 422 3.64 15.22 10.58
N ILE A 423 3.69 14.76 11.82
CA ILE A 423 2.49 14.45 12.60
C ILE A 423 2.43 15.37 13.82
N THR A 424 1.25 15.54 14.40
CA THR A 424 1.07 16.34 15.61
C THR A 424 1.76 15.70 16.81
N SER A 425 1.97 16.46 17.88
CA SER A 425 2.50 15.92 19.15
C SER A 425 1.59 14.86 19.78
N ALA A 426 0.28 14.88 19.50
CA ALA A 426 -0.64 13.79 19.89
C ALA A 426 -0.60 12.58 18.93
N GLY A 427 0.31 12.60 17.96
CA GLY A 427 0.56 11.57 16.95
C GLY A 427 -0.36 11.62 15.75
N PHE A 428 -1.31 12.55 15.62
CA PHE A 428 -2.30 12.55 14.52
C PHE A 428 -1.73 13.14 13.23
N ALA A 429 -2.24 12.69 12.09
CA ALA A 429 -2.01 13.37 10.83
C ALA A 429 -2.43 14.85 10.94
N ASN A 430 -1.65 15.75 10.35
CA ASN A 430 -1.88 17.20 10.38
C ASN A 430 -2.49 17.71 9.06
N GLN A 431 -2.61 16.86 8.04
CA GLN A 431 -3.06 17.27 6.71
C GLN A 431 -4.48 17.85 6.72
N ALA A 432 -4.64 18.97 6.03
CA ALA A 432 -5.93 19.62 5.84
C ALA A 432 -6.86 18.73 5.00
N ASN A 433 -8.16 18.79 5.30
CA ASN A 433 -9.22 18.09 4.57
C ASN A 433 -9.12 16.55 4.57
N TRP A 434 -8.15 15.94 5.26
CA TRP A 434 -8.21 14.51 5.55
C TRP A 434 -9.32 14.26 6.58
N PRO A 435 -10.12 13.19 6.46
CA PRO A 435 -11.15 12.85 7.44
C PRO A 435 -10.51 12.31 8.74
N SER A 436 -9.77 13.17 9.45
CA SER A 436 -9.02 12.88 10.67
C SER A 436 -9.69 13.55 11.87
N THR A 437 -9.10 13.43 13.07
CA THR A 437 -9.59 14.13 14.28
C THR A 437 -9.62 15.65 14.15
N ASN A 438 -8.92 16.20 13.16
CA ASN A 438 -8.91 17.64 12.87
C ASN A 438 -10.14 18.06 12.03
N THR A 439 -10.98 17.11 11.61
CA THR A 439 -12.22 17.34 10.86
C THR A 439 -13.40 16.76 11.63
N THR A 440 -14.57 17.37 11.48
CA THR A 440 -15.81 16.95 12.15
C THR A 440 -16.44 15.69 11.54
N GLU A 441 -15.89 15.17 10.43
CA GLU A 441 -16.51 14.12 9.62
C GLU A 441 -15.74 12.80 9.67
N THR A 442 -16.43 11.70 9.98
CA THR A 442 -15.84 10.34 9.96
C THR A 442 -16.00 9.74 8.57
N GLY A 443 -15.26 10.30 7.62
CA GLY A 443 -15.30 9.95 6.20
C GLY A 443 -14.53 8.69 5.82
N VAL A 444 -14.71 7.58 6.53
CA VAL A 444 -14.00 6.32 6.28
C VAL A 444 -14.92 5.23 5.73
N CYS A 445 -14.43 4.45 4.77
CA CYS A 445 -15.01 3.17 4.37
C CYS A 445 -13.93 2.08 4.40
N LEU A 446 -14.29 0.87 4.84
CA LEU A 446 -13.40 -0.30 4.68
C LEU A 446 -13.73 -1.07 3.39
N ARG A 447 -12.72 -1.34 2.58
CA ARG A 447 -12.84 -2.10 1.31
C ARG A 447 -12.05 -3.41 1.38
N GLY A 448 -12.28 -4.31 0.41
CA GLY A 448 -11.46 -5.51 0.20
C GLY A 448 -11.82 -6.74 1.03
N GLY A 449 -12.56 -6.59 2.13
CA GLY A 449 -12.81 -7.68 3.08
C GLY A 449 -11.54 -8.08 3.85
N GLY A 450 -11.69 -8.84 4.92
CA GLY A 450 -10.57 -9.28 5.77
C GLY A 450 -10.57 -10.77 6.02
N THR A 451 -9.53 -11.23 6.74
CA THR A 451 -9.33 -12.65 7.09
C THR A 451 -10.54 -13.28 7.80
N ASP A 452 -11.36 -12.52 8.52
CA ASP A 452 -12.57 -12.97 9.22
C ASP A 452 -13.87 -12.88 8.40
N ASN A 453 -13.81 -12.48 7.13
CA ASN A 453 -14.99 -12.33 6.29
C ASN A 453 -15.23 -13.52 5.36
N THR A 454 -16.51 -13.71 5.01
CA THR A 454 -16.92 -14.55 3.89
C THR A 454 -16.53 -13.90 2.56
N ALA A 455 -16.37 -14.72 1.52
CA ALA A 455 -15.96 -14.29 0.18
C ALA A 455 -16.85 -13.17 -0.42
N GLU A 456 -18.11 -13.04 -0.03
CA GLU A 456 -18.99 -11.98 -0.54
C GLU A 456 -18.50 -10.55 -0.18
N HIS A 457 -17.80 -10.41 0.94
CA HIS A 457 -17.25 -9.12 1.39
C HIS A 457 -15.92 -8.77 0.73
N LEU A 458 -15.27 -9.74 0.07
CA LEU A 458 -13.99 -9.56 -0.63
C LEU A 458 -14.15 -9.02 -2.06
N ARG A 459 -15.39 -9.03 -2.57
CA ARG A 459 -15.72 -8.55 -3.91
C ARG A 459 -15.39 -7.07 -4.02
N ILE A 460 -14.85 -6.66 -5.17
CA ILE A 460 -14.37 -5.29 -5.37
C ILE A 460 -15.49 -4.26 -5.20
N SER A 461 -16.70 -4.58 -5.64
CA SER A 461 -17.88 -3.72 -5.51
C SER A 461 -18.43 -3.63 -4.08
N SER A 462 -18.04 -4.51 -3.15
CA SER A 462 -18.71 -4.67 -1.85
C SER A 462 -18.41 -3.56 -0.86
N ARG A 463 -19.40 -2.70 -0.60
CA ARG A 463 -19.35 -1.54 0.30
C ARG A 463 -19.97 -1.83 1.67
N TYR A 464 -19.99 -3.09 2.10
CA TYR A 464 -20.64 -3.51 3.36
C TYR A 464 -20.16 -2.71 4.59
N TYR A 465 -18.85 -2.44 4.66
CA TYR A 465 -18.20 -1.73 5.76
C TYR A 465 -18.01 -0.21 5.50
N CYS A 466 -18.80 0.38 4.61
CA CYS A 466 -18.86 1.83 4.43
C CYS A 466 -19.90 2.49 5.35
N THR A 467 -19.80 2.31 6.69
CA THR A 467 -20.76 2.94 7.63
C THR A 467 -20.24 4.26 8.22
N PRO A 468 -21.09 5.31 8.33
CA PRO A 468 -20.72 6.68 8.70
C PRO A 468 -20.56 6.88 10.21
N THR A 469 -20.48 5.80 11.01
CA THR A 469 -20.44 5.91 12.47
C THR A 469 -19.01 6.03 12.97
N TRP A 470 -18.79 6.99 13.88
CA TRP A 470 -17.50 7.28 14.52
C TRP A 470 -16.82 6.06 15.16
N THR A 471 -17.60 5.05 15.56
CA THR A 471 -17.10 3.75 16.03
C THR A 471 -16.15 3.10 15.03
N ASN A 472 -16.35 3.25 13.72
CA ASN A 472 -15.45 2.70 12.71
C ASN A 472 -14.14 3.47 12.56
N ALA A 473 -14.05 4.73 12.99
CA ALA A 473 -12.81 5.49 12.86
C ALA A 473 -11.82 5.15 13.98
N SER A 474 -12.29 5.06 15.22
CA SER A 474 -11.44 4.88 16.42
C SER A 474 -11.19 3.42 16.82
N THR A 475 -12.02 2.48 16.37
CA THR A 475 -11.89 1.05 16.77
C THR A 475 -10.77 0.34 16.00
N ARG A 476 -9.87 -0.30 16.73
CA ARG A 476 -8.92 -1.28 16.19
C ARG A 476 -9.61 -2.63 16.05
N ASP A 477 -9.33 -3.32 14.96
CA ASP A 477 -10.01 -4.57 14.63
C ASP A 477 -9.00 -5.60 14.08
N LEU A 478 -9.28 -6.88 14.36
CA LEU A 478 -8.37 -7.99 14.09
C LEU A 478 -8.03 -8.18 12.62
N ALA A 479 -8.92 -7.75 11.71
CA ALA A 479 -8.73 -7.87 10.27
C ALA A 479 -8.73 -6.50 9.60
N ARG A 480 -8.30 -5.44 10.31
CA ARG A 480 -8.18 -4.10 9.78
C ARG A 480 -6.73 -3.64 9.71
N GLY A 481 -6.33 -3.20 8.53
CA GLY A 481 -5.05 -2.58 8.24
C GLY A 481 -5.25 -1.45 7.24
N GLY A 482 -4.33 -1.36 6.28
CA GLY A 482 -4.48 -0.48 5.15
C GLY A 482 -3.19 -0.30 4.37
N ARG A 483 -3.28 0.50 3.32
CA ARG A 483 -2.17 0.91 2.49
C ARG A 483 -2.35 2.36 2.05
N GLY A 484 -1.27 2.94 1.57
CA GLY A 484 -1.21 4.31 1.09
C GLY A 484 -1.21 4.41 -0.43
N VAL A 485 -1.53 5.61 -0.88
CA VAL A 485 -1.33 6.02 -2.27
C VAL A 485 -0.62 7.37 -2.32
N ARG A 486 -0.17 7.76 -3.51
CA ARG A 486 0.38 9.08 -3.78
C ARG A 486 -0.16 9.62 -5.08
#